data_AF-A0A7L1QIL0-F1
#
_entry.id   AF-A0A7L1QIL0-F1
#
_cell.length_a   1.000
_cell.length_b   1.000
_cell.length_c   1.000
_cell.angle_alpha   90.00
_cell.angle_beta   90.00
_cell.angle_gamma   90.00
#
_symmetry.space_group_name_H-M   'P 1'
#
loop_
_entity.id
_entity.type
_entity.pdbx_description
1 polymer ?
#
loop_
_entity_poly.entity_id
_entity_poly.type
_entity_poly.pdbx_seq_one_letter_code
_entity_poly.pdbx_strand_id
1 'polypeptide(L)'
;DLYRKVFVFRKDPSDAYVVLRARLEQPLHNFTVCLRSYTDLSRPHSLFSYATRAQDNEILLFKPRPEEYRFYVGGKFVTFRVPEGSRDWEHVCASWESHTGIAEFWLNGKPWPRKGLQRGYTVGATASILLGQEQDSFGGGFDPYNSFSGELSDVYLWDAALSPDKMRAAFLSLRLPPALLAWKSLSYEVKGDVVVKPRLRE
;
A
#
# COMPACT_ATOMS: atom_id res chain seq x y z
N ASP A 1 -4.02 16.29 10.70
CA ASP A 1 -2.69 15.66 10.55
C ASP A 1 -2.66 14.32 11.29
N LEU A 2 -2.16 13.28 10.61
CA LEU A 2 -1.95 11.91 11.12
C LEU A 2 -0.51 11.64 11.58
N TYR A 3 0.34 12.66 11.68
CA TYR A 3 1.69 12.52 12.22
C TYR A 3 1.69 11.79 13.57
N ARG A 4 2.52 10.75 13.69
CA ARG A 4 2.61 9.83 14.86
C ARG A 4 1.28 9.19 15.23
N LYS A 5 0.34 9.04 14.29
CA LYS A 5 -0.91 8.31 14.46
C LYS A 5 -0.98 7.14 13.51
N VAL A 6 -1.85 6.19 13.85
CA VAL A 6 -2.12 4.97 13.09
C VAL A 6 -3.63 4.84 12.87
N PHE A 7 -4.02 4.17 11.80
CA PHE A 7 -5.35 3.54 11.71
C PHE A 7 -5.27 2.17 12.36
N VAL A 8 -6.21 1.87 13.25
CA VAL A 8 -6.35 0.56 13.91
C VAL A 8 -7.62 -0.11 13.43
N PHE A 9 -7.46 -1.26 12.78
CA PHE A 9 -8.52 -2.16 12.35
C PHE A 9 -8.67 -3.26 13.41
N ARG A 10 -9.78 -3.27 14.13
CA ARG A 10 -9.87 -3.97 15.44
C ARG A 10 -10.35 -5.42 15.37
N LYS A 11 -10.87 -5.88 14.23
CA LYS A 11 -11.52 -7.18 14.09
C LYS A 11 -10.85 -8.03 13.02
N ASP A 12 -10.86 -9.35 13.24
CA ASP A 12 -10.45 -10.34 12.25
C ASP A 12 -11.50 -11.47 12.18
N PRO A 13 -12.14 -11.72 11.01
CA PRO A 13 -12.09 -10.87 9.82
C PRO A 13 -12.75 -9.51 10.05
N SER A 14 -12.41 -8.53 9.23
CA SER A 14 -12.94 -7.15 9.29
C SER A 14 -13.84 -6.86 8.10
N ASP A 15 -14.88 -6.05 8.30
CA ASP A 15 -15.62 -5.34 7.25
C ASP A 15 -15.26 -3.85 7.20
N ALA A 16 -14.36 -3.40 8.09
CA ALA A 16 -13.95 -2.02 8.22
C ALA A 16 -12.90 -1.64 7.17
N TYR A 17 -12.96 -0.40 6.68
CA TYR A 17 -12.02 0.13 5.71
C TYR A 17 -11.87 1.65 5.82
N VAL A 18 -10.81 2.17 5.20
CA VAL A 18 -10.59 3.62 5.06
C VAL A 18 -10.52 3.95 3.58
N VAL A 19 -11.34 4.90 3.15
CA VAL A 19 -11.29 5.48 1.79
C VAL A 19 -10.26 6.60 1.79
N LEU A 20 -9.28 6.54 0.88
CA LEU A 20 -8.28 7.59 0.68
C LEU A 20 -8.68 8.47 -0.51
N ARG A 21 -8.68 9.78 -0.32
CA ARG A 21 -9.02 10.75 -1.37
C ARG A 21 -7.74 11.34 -1.95
N ALA A 22 -7.35 10.86 -3.13
CA ALA A 22 -6.32 11.46 -3.96
C ALA A 22 -6.96 12.24 -5.11
N ARG A 23 -6.36 13.37 -5.50
CA ARG A 23 -6.70 14.05 -6.75
C ARG A 23 -5.65 13.66 -7.80
N LEU A 24 -5.97 12.68 -8.64
CA LEU A 24 -5.16 12.35 -9.80
C LEU A 24 -5.76 13.07 -11.02
N GLU A 25 -5.00 13.98 -11.60
CA GLU A 25 -5.41 14.69 -12.82
C GLU A 25 -5.09 13.91 -14.09
N GLN A 26 -4.12 12.99 -14.01
CA GLN A 26 -3.63 12.20 -15.14
C GLN A 26 -3.38 10.74 -14.74
N PRO A 27 -3.45 9.80 -15.71
CA PRO A 27 -3.04 8.42 -15.50
C PRO A 27 -1.59 8.32 -15.01
N LEU A 28 -1.28 7.28 -14.23
CA LEU A 28 0.07 7.06 -13.72
C LEU A 28 0.88 6.20 -14.70
N HIS A 29 2.02 6.73 -15.13
CA HIS A 29 3.03 5.95 -15.83
C HIS A 29 4.10 5.42 -14.88
N ASN A 30 4.36 6.13 -13.79
CA ASN A 30 5.31 5.74 -12.75
C ASN A 30 4.65 6.00 -11.40
N PHE A 31 4.96 5.18 -10.41
CA PHE A 31 4.51 5.46 -9.05
C PHE A 31 5.36 4.75 -7.99
N THR A 32 5.23 5.22 -6.77
CA THR A 32 5.72 4.56 -5.56
C THR A 32 4.62 4.57 -4.52
N VAL A 33 4.35 3.42 -3.89
CA VAL A 33 3.55 3.32 -2.67
C VAL A 33 4.46 2.94 -1.51
N CYS A 34 4.31 3.62 -0.37
CA CYS A 34 4.97 3.23 0.88
C CYS A 34 3.95 3.21 2.02
N LEU A 35 4.10 2.28 2.96
CA LEU A 35 3.31 2.22 4.19
C LEU A 35 4.05 1.47 5.29
N ARG A 36 3.57 1.63 6.52
CA ARG A 36 3.91 0.76 7.65
C ARG A 36 2.72 -0.07 8.06
N SER A 37 2.96 -1.34 8.36
CA SER A 37 1.96 -2.26 8.89
C SER A 37 2.47 -2.96 10.14
N TYR A 38 1.58 -3.16 11.10
CA TYR A 38 1.81 -4.01 12.26
C TYR A 38 0.60 -4.92 12.48
N THR A 39 0.82 -6.22 12.36
CA THR A 39 -0.23 -7.24 12.39
C THR A 39 0.34 -8.58 12.84
N ASP A 40 -0.50 -9.42 13.44
CA ASP A 40 -0.22 -10.80 13.80
C ASP A 40 -0.92 -11.82 12.87
N LEU A 41 -1.55 -11.35 11.79
CA LEU A 41 -2.21 -12.18 10.78
C LEU A 41 -1.20 -13.09 10.05
N SER A 42 -1.55 -14.37 9.96
CA SER A 42 -0.86 -15.36 9.11
C SER A 42 -1.60 -15.66 7.80
N ARG A 43 -2.89 -15.29 7.73
CA ARG A 43 -3.74 -15.44 6.54
C ARG A 43 -3.47 -14.33 5.51
N PRO A 44 -3.92 -14.50 4.25
CA PRO A 44 -3.84 -13.45 3.24
C PRO A 44 -4.51 -12.14 3.67
N HIS A 45 -3.92 -11.00 3.32
CA HIS A 45 -4.52 -9.70 3.57
C HIS A 45 -3.98 -8.61 2.64
N SER A 46 -4.83 -7.64 2.32
CA SER A 46 -4.46 -6.43 1.56
C SER A 46 -3.87 -5.35 2.48
N LEU A 47 -2.76 -4.73 2.05
CA LEU A 47 -2.18 -3.58 2.74
C LEU A 47 -2.59 -2.26 2.08
N PHE A 48 -2.75 -2.26 0.76
CA PHE A 48 -3.16 -1.10 -0.03
C PHE A 48 -3.86 -1.59 -1.30
N SER A 49 -5.11 -1.15 -1.51
CA SER A 49 -5.91 -1.52 -2.68
C SER A 49 -6.32 -0.27 -3.47
N TYR A 50 -5.98 -0.23 -4.75
CA TYR A 50 -6.34 0.81 -5.71
C TYR A 50 -7.06 0.12 -6.87
N ALA A 51 -8.34 0.44 -7.05
CA ALA A 51 -9.19 -0.13 -8.08
C ALA A 51 -9.71 0.95 -9.02
N THR A 52 -9.73 0.67 -10.30
CA THR A 52 -10.47 1.46 -11.29
C THR A 52 -11.77 0.75 -11.64
N ARG A 53 -12.64 1.40 -12.42
CA ARG A 53 -13.87 0.73 -12.91
C ARG A 53 -13.57 -0.43 -13.88
N ALA A 54 -12.38 -0.45 -14.48
CA ALA A 54 -11.98 -1.44 -15.48
C ALA A 54 -11.11 -2.58 -14.91
N GLN A 55 -10.48 -2.35 -13.76
CA GLN A 55 -9.52 -3.27 -13.17
C GLN A 55 -9.53 -3.10 -11.65
N ASP A 56 -9.84 -4.18 -10.95
CA ASP A 56 -9.99 -4.26 -9.50
C ASP A 56 -8.61 -4.25 -8.81
N ASN A 57 -7.65 -4.97 -9.36
CA ASN A 57 -6.27 -5.09 -8.93
C ASN A 57 -5.34 -4.14 -9.72
N GLU A 58 -5.74 -2.86 -9.85
CA GLU A 58 -5.02 -1.89 -10.67
C GLU A 58 -3.67 -1.51 -10.04
N ILE A 59 -3.65 -1.22 -8.73
CA ILE A 59 -2.46 -1.28 -7.88
C ILE A 59 -2.85 -1.99 -6.59
N LEU A 60 -2.22 -3.12 -6.29
CA LEU A 60 -2.45 -3.85 -5.04
C LEU A 60 -1.12 -4.24 -4.40
N LEU A 61 -0.95 -3.90 -3.13
CA LEU A 61 0.08 -4.47 -2.27
C LEU A 61 -0.58 -5.47 -1.33
N PHE A 62 -0.29 -6.75 -1.56
CA PHE A 62 -0.95 -7.86 -0.90
C PHE A 62 0.06 -8.76 -0.19
N LYS A 63 -0.29 -9.26 0.99
CA LYS A 63 0.53 -10.18 1.76
C LYS A 63 -0.22 -11.51 1.87
N PRO A 64 0.04 -12.49 0.97
CA PRO A 64 -0.66 -13.78 1.00
C PRO A 64 -0.28 -14.63 2.23
N ARG A 65 0.89 -14.40 2.83
CA ARG A 65 1.42 -15.08 4.02
C ARG A 65 2.61 -14.31 4.59
N PRO A 66 3.09 -14.59 5.82
CA PRO A 66 4.15 -13.82 6.47
C PRO A 66 5.43 -13.60 5.64
N GLU A 67 5.85 -14.61 4.88
CA GLU A 67 7.12 -14.63 4.13
C GLU A 67 6.98 -14.17 2.67
N GLU A 68 5.83 -13.62 2.29
CA GLU A 68 5.56 -13.30 0.89
C GLU A 68 4.80 -11.99 0.74
N TYR A 69 5.27 -11.17 -0.20
CA TYR A 69 4.59 -9.98 -0.68
C TYR A 69 4.29 -10.12 -2.17
N ARG A 70 3.10 -9.70 -2.58
CA ARG A 70 2.72 -9.58 -3.98
C ARG A 70 2.42 -8.12 -4.30
N PHE A 71 2.98 -7.68 -5.41
CA PHE A 71 2.77 -6.33 -5.91
C PHE A 71 2.15 -6.41 -7.30
N TYR A 72 0.94 -5.85 -7.41
CA TYR A 72 0.12 -5.88 -8.59
C TYR A 72 0.16 -4.54 -9.32
N VAL A 73 0.16 -4.62 -10.64
CA VAL A 73 -0.12 -3.52 -11.56
C VAL A 73 -1.03 -4.09 -12.66
N GLY A 74 -2.16 -3.43 -12.93
CA GLY A 74 -3.07 -3.80 -14.02
C GLY A 74 -3.48 -5.29 -14.01
N GLY A 75 -3.80 -5.85 -12.84
CA GLY A 75 -4.22 -7.24 -12.67
C GLY A 75 -3.12 -8.30 -12.84
N LYS A 76 -1.87 -7.91 -13.04
CA LYS A 76 -0.70 -8.83 -13.04
C LYS A 76 0.16 -8.54 -11.83
N PHE A 77 0.89 -9.53 -11.33
CA PHE A 77 1.71 -9.36 -10.14
C PHE A 77 3.08 -10.01 -10.24
N VAL A 78 3.96 -9.52 -9.37
CA VAL A 78 5.23 -10.16 -9.05
C VAL A 78 5.28 -10.49 -7.55
N THR A 79 6.00 -11.55 -7.22
CA THR A 79 6.15 -12.03 -5.84
C THR A 79 7.54 -11.75 -5.30
N PHE A 80 7.62 -11.14 -4.12
CA PHE A 80 8.84 -10.98 -3.32
C PHE A 80 8.75 -11.91 -2.10
N ARG A 81 9.73 -12.82 -1.97
CA ARG A 81 9.81 -13.77 -0.85
C ARG A 81 10.79 -13.23 0.17
N VAL A 82 10.34 -13.01 1.38
CA VAL A 82 11.11 -12.39 2.47
C VAL A 82 11.24 -13.38 3.63
N PRO A 83 12.27 -13.29 4.49
CA PRO A 83 12.31 -14.10 5.70
C PRO A 83 11.11 -13.78 6.58
N GLU A 84 10.66 -14.75 7.39
CA GLU A 84 9.63 -14.47 8.39
C GLU A 84 10.12 -13.38 9.34
N GLY A 85 9.32 -12.31 9.48
CA GLY A 85 9.65 -11.16 10.31
C GLY A 85 9.47 -11.46 11.81
N SER A 86 10.04 -10.60 12.66
CA SER A 86 10.01 -10.74 14.12
C SER A 86 8.68 -10.33 14.78
N ARG A 87 7.54 -10.43 14.08
CA ARG A 87 6.24 -9.88 14.51
C ARG A 87 6.38 -8.45 15.05
N ASP A 88 7.03 -7.59 14.28
CA ASP A 88 7.21 -6.16 14.55
C ASP A 88 6.70 -5.34 13.36
N TRP A 89 6.76 -4.02 13.46
CA TRP A 89 6.43 -3.11 12.37
C TRP A 89 7.23 -3.42 11.11
N GLU A 90 6.52 -3.62 10.01
CA GLU A 90 7.10 -3.72 8.68
C GLU A 90 6.86 -2.41 7.92
N HIS A 91 7.92 -1.83 7.37
CA HIS A 91 7.83 -0.72 6.43
C HIS A 91 8.10 -1.22 5.03
N VAL A 92 7.11 -1.08 4.16
CA VAL A 92 7.19 -1.53 2.78
C VAL A 92 7.11 -0.33 1.85
N CYS A 93 7.99 -0.32 0.85
CA CYS A 93 7.81 0.50 -0.35
C CYS A 93 7.83 -0.38 -1.58
N ALA A 94 6.93 -0.11 -2.53
CA ALA A 94 6.96 -0.71 -3.86
C ALA A 94 6.84 0.40 -4.91
N SER A 95 7.68 0.34 -5.93
CA SER A 95 7.62 1.26 -7.08
C SER A 95 7.51 0.50 -8.38
N TRP A 96 6.95 1.17 -9.39
CA TRP A 96 6.86 0.66 -10.74
C TRP A 96 7.03 1.79 -11.75
N GLU A 97 7.72 1.48 -12.85
CA GLU A 97 7.96 2.38 -13.97
C GLU A 97 7.44 1.74 -15.28
N SER A 98 6.49 2.40 -15.95
CA SER A 98 5.86 1.87 -17.17
C SER A 98 6.86 1.64 -18.29
N HIS A 99 7.77 2.59 -18.51
CA HIS A 99 8.69 2.56 -19.66
C HIS A 99 9.54 1.29 -19.71
N THR A 100 10.10 0.89 -18.56
CA THR A 100 10.92 -0.32 -18.43
C THR A 100 10.11 -1.53 -17.95
N GLY A 101 8.97 -1.30 -17.31
CA GLY A 101 8.21 -2.32 -16.59
C GLY A 101 8.91 -2.82 -15.34
N ILE A 102 9.86 -2.07 -14.78
CA ILE A 102 10.58 -2.51 -13.58
C ILE A 102 9.77 -2.22 -12.34
N ALA A 103 9.54 -3.25 -11.54
CA ALA A 103 9.05 -3.18 -10.18
C ALA A 103 10.21 -3.28 -9.18
N GLU A 104 10.30 -2.32 -8.26
CA GLU A 104 11.21 -2.37 -7.12
C GLU A 104 10.41 -2.57 -5.83
N PHE A 105 11.02 -3.26 -4.88
CA PHE A 105 10.42 -3.54 -3.58
C PHE A 105 11.47 -3.36 -2.49
N TRP A 106 11.07 -2.71 -1.40
CA TRP A 106 11.91 -2.43 -0.25
C TRP A 106 11.17 -2.86 1.01
N LEU A 107 11.84 -3.63 1.86
CA LEU A 107 11.34 -4.02 3.17
C LEU A 107 12.30 -3.48 4.22
N ASN A 108 11.78 -2.71 5.19
CA ASN A 108 12.54 -2.13 6.29
C ASN A 108 13.81 -1.39 5.82
N GLY A 109 13.67 -0.61 4.74
CA GLY A 109 14.75 0.18 4.16
C GLY A 109 15.80 -0.61 3.39
N LYS A 110 15.59 -1.91 3.14
CA LYS A 110 16.47 -2.77 2.35
C LYS A 110 15.83 -3.13 1.01
N PRO A 111 16.52 -2.96 -0.13
CA PRO A 111 16.01 -3.32 -1.43
C PRO A 111 15.99 -4.83 -1.65
N TRP A 112 15.02 -5.30 -2.42
CA TRP A 112 14.93 -6.65 -2.95
C TRP A 112 15.27 -6.69 -4.45
N PRO A 113 15.58 -7.86 -5.04
CA PRO A 113 15.85 -7.97 -6.46
C PRO A 113 14.68 -7.45 -7.31
N ARG A 114 14.99 -6.57 -8.26
CA ARG A 114 14.04 -6.01 -9.22
C ARG A 114 13.32 -7.11 -10.00
N LYS A 115 12.09 -6.83 -10.43
CA LYS A 115 11.28 -7.74 -11.25
C LYS A 115 10.64 -6.99 -12.41
N GLY A 116 10.35 -7.71 -13.50
CA GLY A 116 9.58 -7.17 -14.62
C GLY A 116 8.09 -7.33 -14.38
N LEU A 117 7.31 -6.29 -14.66
CA LEU A 117 5.87 -6.22 -14.51
C LEU A 117 5.29 -5.20 -15.50
N GLN A 118 4.31 -5.61 -16.31
CA GLN A 118 3.44 -4.71 -17.09
C GLN A 118 4.15 -3.59 -17.89
N ARG A 119 5.27 -3.87 -18.56
CA ARG A 119 5.96 -2.85 -19.37
C ARG A 119 5.00 -2.18 -20.38
N GLY A 120 4.99 -0.85 -20.41
CA GLY A 120 4.16 -0.02 -21.28
C GLY A 120 2.71 0.16 -20.82
N TYR A 121 2.31 -0.44 -19.69
CA TYR A 121 0.97 -0.26 -19.13
C TYR A 121 0.75 1.18 -18.66
N THR A 122 -0.51 1.58 -18.51
CA THR A 122 -0.88 2.89 -17.97
C THR A 122 -1.93 2.67 -16.90
N VAL A 123 -1.64 3.14 -15.68
CA VAL A 123 -2.56 2.99 -14.56
C VAL A 123 -3.61 4.10 -14.59
N GLY A 124 -4.89 3.73 -14.55
CA GLY A 124 -6.01 4.67 -14.65
C GLY A 124 -6.10 5.63 -13.46
N ALA A 125 -6.37 6.91 -13.71
CA ALA A 125 -6.42 7.97 -12.70
C ALA A 125 -7.69 8.00 -11.84
N THR A 126 -8.83 7.57 -12.41
CA THR A 126 -10.11 7.56 -11.69
C THR A 126 -10.23 6.27 -10.90
N ALA A 127 -9.89 6.35 -9.61
CA ALA A 127 -9.75 5.19 -8.77
C ALA A 127 -10.45 5.31 -7.41
N SER A 128 -10.83 4.15 -6.88
CA SER A 128 -11.17 3.94 -5.49
C SER A 128 -9.93 3.40 -4.77
N ILE A 129 -9.45 4.12 -3.76
CA ILE A 129 -8.24 3.79 -3.02
C ILE A 129 -8.62 3.47 -1.57
N LEU A 130 -8.39 2.23 -1.14
CA LEU A 130 -8.80 1.73 0.15
C LEU A 130 -7.63 1.15 0.96
N LEU A 131 -7.76 1.26 2.28
CA LEU A 131 -7.00 0.50 3.27
C LEU A 131 -7.97 -0.41 4.04
N GLY A 132 -7.50 -1.56 4.52
CA GLY A 132 -8.29 -2.47 5.34
C GLY A 132 -8.97 -3.60 4.56
N GLN A 133 -9.21 -3.40 3.26
CA GLN A 133 -9.90 -4.36 2.40
C GLN A 133 -9.21 -4.50 1.05
N GLU A 134 -9.42 -5.64 0.43
CA GLU A 134 -9.07 -5.95 -0.95
C GLU A 134 -10.34 -5.78 -1.81
N GLN A 135 -10.22 -5.17 -2.99
CA GLN A 135 -11.36 -4.77 -3.83
C GLN A 135 -11.47 -5.74 -5.01
N ASP A 136 -12.56 -6.51 -5.12
CA ASP A 136 -12.91 -7.24 -6.35
C ASP A 136 -13.84 -6.42 -7.28
N SER A 137 -14.13 -5.17 -6.91
CA SER A 137 -14.85 -4.20 -7.75
C SER A 137 -14.56 -2.78 -7.30
N PHE A 138 -14.91 -1.78 -8.12
CA PHE A 138 -14.69 -0.38 -7.81
C PHE A 138 -15.37 0.04 -6.49
N GLY A 139 -14.60 0.17 -5.42
CA GLY A 139 -15.07 0.57 -4.09
C GLY A 139 -15.78 -0.53 -3.29
N GLY A 140 -15.70 -1.80 -3.70
CA GLY A 140 -16.47 -2.88 -3.07
C GLY A 140 -16.00 -4.27 -3.51
N GLY A 141 -16.88 -5.26 -3.36
CA GLY A 141 -16.56 -6.66 -3.68
C GLY A 141 -15.53 -7.23 -2.70
N PHE A 142 -15.66 -6.92 -1.42
CA PHE A 142 -14.65 -7.34 -0.44
C PHE A 142 -14.83 -8.82 -0.09
N ASP A 143 -13.71 -9.55 -0.07
CA ASP A 143 -13.61 -10.84 0.60
C ASP A 143 -13.10 -10.63 2.05
N PRO A 144 -13.89 -10.93 3.09
CA PRO A 144 -13.46 -10.83 4.48
C PRO A 144 -12.17 -11.61 4.78
N TYR A 145 -11.87 -12.68 4.03
CA TYR A 145 -10.66 -13.46 4.19
C TYR A 145 -9.39 -12.73 3.72
N ASN A 146 -9.54 -11.65 2.94
CA ASN A 146 -8.47 -10.76 2.48
C ASN A 146 -8.40 -9.43 3.27
N SER A 147 -9.24 -9.26 4.29
CA SER A 147 -9.28 -8.05 5.12
C SER A 147 -8.02 -7.90 5.97
N PHE A 148 -7.61 -6.68 6.28
CA PHE A 148 -6.52 -6.39 7.21
C PHE A 148 -7.05 -6.12 8.63
N SER A 149 -6.35 -6.67 9.61
CA SER A 149 -6.51 -6.40 11.04
C SER A 149 -5.15 -6.03 11.63
N GLY A 150 -5.11 -5.05 12.51
CA GLY A 150 -3.89 -4.48 13.06
C GLY A 150 -3.78 -2.97 12.82
N GLU A 151 -2.55 -2.48 12.68
CA GLU A 151 -2.25 -1.05 12.58
C GLU A 151 -1.59 -0.68 11.25
N LEU A 152 -2.06 0.39 10.61
CA LEU A 152 -1.45 1.00 9.42
C LEU A 152 -1.04 2.45 9.69
N SER A 153 0.12 2.84 9.18
CA SER A 153 0.66 4.20 9.32
C SER A 153 1.50 4.59 8.10
N ASP A 154 1.85 5.87 8.04
CA ASP A 154 2.85 6.39 7.11
C ASP A 154 2.54 5.99 5.66
N VAL A 155 1.27 6.05 5.28
CA VAL A 155 0.81 5.74 3.92
C VAL A 155 1.11 6.91 2.99
N TYR A 156 1.83 6.62 1.92
CA TYR A 156 2.17 7.57 0.88
C TYR A 156 2.02 6.96 -0.52
N LEU A 157 1.62 7.79 -1.48
CA LEU A 157 1.60 7.47 -2.91
C LEU A 157 2.20 8.64 -3.69
N TRP A 158 3.21 8.37 -4.51
CA TRP A 158 3.82 9.32 -5.45
C TRP A 158 3.49 8.90 -6.88
N ASP A 159 3.40 9.87 -7.79
CA ASP A 159 3.33 9.72 -9.25
C ASP A 159 4.71 9.59 -9.91
N ALA A 160 5.70 9.16 -9.14
CA ALA A 160 7.07 8.96 -9.58
C ALA A 160 7.65 7.70 -8.95
N ALA A 161 8.51 7.01 -9.70
CA ALA A 161 9.36 5.97 -9.15
C ALA A 161 10.48 6.64 -8.33
N LEU A 162 10.41 6.53 -7.01
CA LEU A 162 11.38 7.14 -6.09
C LEU A 162 12.77 6.51 -6.23
N SER A 163 13.81 7.34 -6.09
CA SER A 163 15.20 6.86 -6.03
C SER A 163 15.49 6.08 -4.74
N PRO A 164 16.54 5.24 -4.70
CA PRO A 164 16.94 4.49 -3.51
C PRO A 164 17.08 5.34 -2.24
N ASP A 165 17.64 6.55 -2.35
CA ASP A 165 17.79 7.47 -1.22
C ASP A 165 16.43 7.92 -0.67
N LYS A 166 15.44 8.14 -1.54
CA LYS A 166 14.09 8.53 -1.14
C LYS A 166 13.30 7.35 -0.56
N MET A 167 13.46 6.15 -1.11
CA MET A 167 12.92 4.92 -0.53
C MET A 167 13.45 4.71 0.90
N ARG A 168 14.76 4.87 1.10
CA ARG A 168 15.38 4.78 2.43
C ARG A 168 14.95 5.92 3.36
N ALA A 169 14.81 7.13 2.83
CA ALA A 169 14.32 8.28 3.60
C ALA A 169 12.89 8.05 4.13
N ALA A 170 12.03 7.36 3.38
CA ALA A 170 10.67 7.00 3.83
C ALA A 170 10.73 6.06 5.04
N PHE A 171 11.60 5.05 4.99
CA PHE A 171 11.84 4.14 6.12
C PHE A 171 12.38 4.87 7.35
N LEU A 172 13.24 5.88 7.17
CA LEU A 172 13.81 6.66 8.28
C LEU A 172 12.89 7.81 8.74
N SER A 173 11.68 7.93 8.18
CA SER A 173 10.73 9.02 8.46
C SER A 173 11.33 10.41 8.26
N LEU A 174 12.26 10.55 7.30
CA LEU A 174 12.92 11.80 6.95
C LEU A 174 12.03 12.68 6.05
N ARG A 175 12.56 13.83 5.61
CA ARG A 175 11.84 14.72 4.70
C ARG A 175 11.66 14.07 3.32
N LEU A 176 10.39 13.85 2.94
CA LEU A 176 9.97 13.26 1.68
C LEU A 176 9.55 14.33 0.66
N PRO A 177 9.64 14.04 -0.64
CA PRO A 177 9.06 14.90 -1.67
C PRO A 177 7.52 14.95 -1.55
N PRO A 178 6.86 15.98 -2.10
CA PRO A 178 5.40 16.05 -2.20
C PRO A 178 4.84 14.76 -2.83
N ALA A 179 3.72 14.29 -2.32
CA ALA A 179 3.09 13.04 -2.71
C ALA A 179 1.61 13.27 -3.04
N LEU A 180 1.03 12.44 -3.92
CA LEU A 180 -0.40 12.43 -4.22
C LEU A 180 -1.23 12.07 -2.98
N LEU A 181 -0.77 11.07 -2.23
CA LEU A 181 -1.24 10.76 -0.89
C LEU A 181 -0.07 10.97 0.08
N ALA A 182 -0.28 11.81 1.08
CA ALA A 182 0.71 12.05 2.12
C ALA A 182 0.08 11.91 3.50
N TRP A 183 0.62 11.02 4.32
CA TRP A 183 0.09 10.72 5.66
C TRP A 183 -0.20 11.98 6.50
N LYS A 184 0.71 12.96 6.50
CA LYS A 184 0.58 14.18 7.31
C LYS A 184 -0.59 15.09 6.90
N SER A 185 -1.02 15.00 5.65
CA SER A 185 -2.09 15.83 5.07
C SER A 185 -3.14 14.97 4.37
N LEU A 186 -3.35 13.75 4.87
CA LEU A 186 -4.22 12.76 4.24
C LEU A 186 -5.68 13.19 4.32
N SER A 187 -6.38 13.20 3.18
CA SER A 187 -7.83 13.30 3.10
C SER A 187 -8.40 11.88 3.06
N TYR A 188 -9.24 11.54 4.03
CA TYR A 188 -9.76 10.17 4.17
C TYR A 188 -11.16 10.14 4.78
N GLU A 189 -11.82 8.99 4.65
CA GLU A 189 -13.11 8.69 5.26
C GLU A 189 -13.08 7.28 5.86
N VAL A 190 -13.44 7.17 7.14
CA VAL A 190 -13.52 5.88 7.84
C VAL A 190 -14.89 5.24 7.61
N LYS A 191 -14.90 3.94 7.35
CA LYS A 191 -16.10 3.10 7.24
C LYS A 191 -15.96 1.89 8.16
N GLY A 192 -16.96 1.69 9.02
CA GLY A 192 -16.96 0.59 9.99
C GLY A 192 -16.00 0.83 11.16
N ASP A 193 -15.46 -0.25 11.69
CA ASP A 193 -14.70 -0.27 12.95
C ASP A 193 -13.20 0.05 12.80
N VAL A 194 -12.90 1.30 12.44
CA VAL A 194 -11.52 1.83 12.41
C VAL A 194 -11.39 2.97 13.42
N VAL A 195 -10.33 2.93 14.24
CA VAL A 195 -10.00 4.02 15.17
C VAL A 195 -8.65 4.63 14.85
N VAL A 196 -8.51 5.94 15.05
CA VAL A 196 -7.23 6.63 14.97
C VAL A 196 -6.61 6.68 16.36
N LYS A 197 -5.38 6.19 16.50
CA LYS A 197 -4.64 6.20 17.78
C LYS A 197 -3.22 6.75 17.60
N PRO A 198 -2.59 7.28 18.66
CA PRO A 198 -1.16 7.54 18.66
C PRO A 198 -0.38 6.25 18.40
N ARG A 199 0.69 6.32 17.60
CA ARG A 199 1.60 5.20 17.38
C ARG A 199 2.38 4.92 18.67
N LEU A 200 2.43 3.65 19.09
CA LEU A 200 3.03 3.26 20.38
C LEU A 200 4.56 3.28 20.39
N ARG A 201 5.22 3.19 19.22
CA ARG A 201 6.68 3.20 19.07
C ARG A 201 7.10 4.09 17.91
N GLU A 202 8.26 4.74 18.03
CA GLU A 202 8.86 5.53 16.95
C GLU A 202 9.52 4.64 15.90
#